data_AF-A0A3D6BIB3-F1
#
_entry.id   AF-A0A3D6BIB3-F1
#
_cell.length_a   1.000
_cell.length_b   1.000
_cell.length_c   1.000
_cell.angle_alpha   90.00
_cell.angle_beta   90.00
_cell.angle_gamma   90.00
#
_symmetry.space_group_name_H-M   'P 1'
#
loop_
_entity.id
_entity.type
_entity.pdbx_description
1 polymer ?
#
loop_
_entity_poly.entity_id
_entity_poly.type
_entity_poly.pdbx_seq_one_letter_code
_entity_poly.pdbx_strand_id
1 'polypeptide(L)'
;MFSFNTPYGACPKCDGLGMQLLVDPDLIIPDDSLSINGGAIKATGWGSGSDSIAAMYYNALAEKYGFTLDTPIAEMPDGVKDILLYGSKGEKLDLSYERERKNSSFAGKFSRPFEGICKNLERRYFETQSPAMRAEIEECMSEVTCPECHGQRLRKEALAVTVGGINIARMGDMSVIEAIEFVESLELSEKEHIIADRIIKEIKARLGFLKNVGLQYLSLSRGAATLSGGES
;
A
#
# COMPACT_ATOMS: atom_id res chain seq x y z
N MET A 1 -5.11 -23.39 9.83
CA MET A 1 -4.50 -22.37 10.71
C MET A 1 -3.33 -21.66 10.05
N PHE A 2 -2.33 -22.38 9.52
CA PHE A 2 -1.09 -21.76 9.02
C PHE A 2 -1.09 -21.40 7.52
N SER A 3 -2.25 -21.37 6.87
CA SER A 3 -2.37 -21.02 5.44
C SER A 3 -2.90 -19.60 5.30
N PHE A 4 -2.10 -18.72 4.72
CA PHE A 4 -2.48 -17.36 4.36
C PHE A 4 -3.46 -17.30 3.17
N ASN A 5 -3.68 -18.42 2.47
CA ASN A 5 -4.69 -18.53 1.41
C ASN A 5 -6.07 -18.93 1.94
N THR A 6 -6.24 -19.03 3.27
CA THR A 6 -7.52 -19.38 3.89
C THR A 6 -7.93 -18.30 4.88
N PRO A 7 -9.22 -17.93 4.96
CA PRO A 7 -9.70 -16.91 5.90
C PRO A 7 -9.34 -17.22 7.36
N TYR A 8 -9.22 -18.50 7.71
CA TYR A 8 -8.88 -18.95 9.06
C TYR A 8 -7.44 -18.65 9.45
N GLY A 9 -6.50 -18.61 8.50
CA GLY A 9 -5.07 -18.38 8.76
C GLY A 9 -4.55 -17.02 8.31
N ALA A 10 -5.19 -16.41 7.32
CA ALA A 10 -4.82 -15.14 6.73
C ALA A 10 -4.95 -13.98 7.74
N CYS A 11 -3.97 -13.07 7.72
CA CYS A 11 -4.07 -11.79 8.40
C CYS A 11 -5.33 -11.05 7.92
N PRO A 12 -6.25 -10.64 8.81
CA PRO A 12 -7.52 -10.03 8.43
C PRO A 12 -7.37 -8.61 7.86
N LYS A 13 -6.22 -7.96 8.08
CA LYS A 13 -5.96 -6.59 7.61
C LYS A 13 -5.58 -6.51 6.14
N CYS A 14 -4.93 -7.56 5.63
CA CYS A 14 -4.41 -7.61 4.26
C CYS A 14 -4.86 -8.87 3.51
N ASP A 15 -5.84 -9.61 4.04
CA ASP A 15 -6.35 -10.88 3.49
C ASP A 15 -5.25 -11.87 3.09
N GLY A 16 -4.17 -11.93 3.88
CA GLY A 16 -3.05 -12.83 3.61
C GLY A 16 -2.14 -12.42 2.45
N LEU A 17 -2.21 -11.18 1.96
CA LEU A 17 -1.26 -10.64 0.99
C LEU A 17 0.08 -10.27 1.63
N GLY A 18 0.07 -9.79 2.88
CA GLY A 18 1.27 -9.29 3.59
C GLY A 18 1.57 -7.81 3.33
N MET A 19 0.82 -7.21 2.42
CA MET A 19 0.94 -5.82 1.97
C MET A 19 -0.43 -5.18 1.89
N GLN A 20 -0.45 -3.85 1.86
CA GLN A 20 -1.62 -3.06 1.56
C GLN A 20 -1.26 -2.09 0.45
N LEU A 21 -2.17 -1.90 -0.48
CA LEU A 21 -2.04 -0.84 -1.48
C LEU A 21 -2.60 0.44 -0.86
N LEU A 22 -1.75 1.47 -0.69
CA LEU A 22 -2.13 2.77 -0.13
C LEU A 22 -1.77 3.88 -1.11
N VAL A 23 -2.51 4.99 -1.04
CA VAL A 23 -2.21 6.16 -1.89
C VAL A 23 -0.89 6.78 -1.44
N ASP A 24 0.00 7.02 -2.40
CA ASP A 24 1.34 7.51 -2.17
C ASP A 24 1.43 9.01 -2.51
N PRO A 25 1.71 9.89 -1.52
CA PRO A 25 1.90 11.32 -1.75
C PRO A 25 2.97 11.65 -2.78
N ASP A 26 4.05 10.86 -2.84
CA ASP A 26 5.19 11.12 -3.73
C ASP A 26 4.85 10.76 -5.19
N LEU A 27 3.89 9.86 -5.40
CA LEU A 27 3.33 9.60 -6.74
C LEU A 27 2.31 10.67 -7.16
N ILE A 28 1.61 11.29 -6.20
CA ILE A 28 0.68 12.40 -6.48
C ILE A 28 1.45 13.68 -6.81
N ILE A 29 2.52 13.98 -6.08
CA ILE A 29 3.36 15.18 -6.26
C ILE A 29 4.81 14.73 -6.47
N PRO A 30 5.16 14.21 -7.66
CA PRO A 30 6.51 13.69 -7.92
C PRO A 30 7.58 14.78 -8.00
N ASP A 31 7.17 16.02 -8.28
CA ASP A 31 8.05 17.18 -8.35
C ASP A 31 7.37 18.36 -7.64
N ASP A 32 7.86 18.69 -6.45
CA ASP A 32 7.34 19.79 -5.64
C ASP A 32 7.95 21.16 -5.99
N SER A 33 8.90 21.21 -6.94
CA SER A 33 9.37 22.46 -7.53
C SER A 33 8.38 23.06 -8.55
N LEU A 34 7.40 22.26 -8.99
CA LEU A 34 6.33 22.70 -9.87
C LEU A 34 5.17 23.29 -9.05
N SER A 35 4.40 24.17 -9.69
CA SER A 35 3.16 24.70 -9.13
C SER A 35 1.95 23.84 -9.53
N ILE A 36 0.79 24.10 -8.93
CA ILE A 36 -0.45 23.40 -9.29
C ILE A 36 -0.76 23.61 -10.78
N ASN A 37 -0.72 24.86 -11.26
CA ASN A 37 -0.90 25.18 -12.69
C ASN A 37 0.22 24.62 -13.56
N GLY A 38 1.45 24.57 -13.04
CA GLY A 38 2.61 23.92 -13.65
C GLY A 38 2.49 22.39 -13.75
N GLY A 39 1.41 21.80 -13.21
CA GLY A 39 1.13 20.37 -13.34
C GLY A 39 1.84 19.50 -12.31
N ALA A 40 2.14 20.04 -11.12
CA ALA A 40 2.72 19.31 -9.99
C ALA A 40 1.87 18.11 -9.56
N ILE A 41 0.54 18.21 -9.66
CA ILE A 41 -0.40 17.18 -9.20
C ILE A 41 -0.69 16.18 -10.32
N LYS A 42 -0.23 14.94 -10.14
CA LYS A 42 -0.42 13.78 -11.03
C LYS A 42 -1.41 12.79 -10.42
N ALA A 43 -2.67 13.19 -10.34
CA ALA A 43 -3.74 12.33 -9.81
C ALA A 43 -5.04 12.45 -10.62
N THR A 44 -5.69 11.31 -10.89
CA THR A 44 -6.94 11.26 -11.66
C THR A 44 -8.03 12.11 -11.00
N GLY A 45 -8.58 13.07 -11.75
CA GLY A 45 -9.59 14.01 -11.28
C GLY A 45 -9.06 15.20 -10.45
N TRP A 46 -7.74 15.30 -10.26
CA TRP A 46 -7.07 16.36 -9.48
C TRP A 46 -6.03 17.16 -10.29
N GLY A 47 -6.02 17.05 -11.62
CA GLY A 47 -5.15 17.87 -12.47
C GLY A 47 -5.52 19.37 -12.50
N SER A 48 -4.72 20.17 -13.19
CA SER A 48 -4.84 21.64 -13.31
C SER A 48 -5.95 22.15 -14.25
N GLY A 49 -6.97 21.34 -14.52
CA GLY A 49 -8.07 21.72 -15.41
C GLY A 49 -8.93 22.85 -14.82
N SER A 50 -9.04 23.98 -15.53
CA SER A 50 -9.64 25.24 -15.05
C SER A 50 -11.13 25.15 -14.67
N ASP A 51 -11.91 24.26 -15.31
CA ASP A 51 -13.36 24.10 -15.07
C ASP A 51 -13.74 22.88 -14.19
N SER A 52 -12.78 22.41 -13.39
CA SER A 52 -12.96 21.21 -12.57
C SER A 52 -13.36 21.51 -11.11
N ILE A 53 -13.94 20.50 -10.44
CA ILE A 53 -14.18 20.55 -8.98
C ILE A 53 -12.85 20.72 -8.23
N ALA A 54 -11.75 20.18 -8.77
CA ALA A 54 -10.41 20.34 -8.20
C ALA A 54 -9.96 21.81 -8.23
N ALA A 55 -10.13 22.52 -9.36
CA ALA A 55 -9.80 23.94 -9.46
C ALA A 55 -10.57 24.80 -8.44
N MET A 56 -11.85 24.51 -8.21
CA MET A 56 -12.64 25.18 -7.17
C MET A 56 -12.02 25.01 -5.77
N TYR A 57 -11.53 23.80 -5.44
CA TYR A 57 -10.83 23.58 -4.17
C TYR A 57 -9.48 24.26 -4.11
N TYR A 58 -8.69 24.22 -5.19
CA TYR A 58 -7.39 24.87 -5.24
C TYR A 58 -7.50 26.38 -5.05
N ASN A 59 -8.46 27.03 -5.71
CA ASN A 59 -8.72 28.46 -5.54
C ASN A 59 -9.12 28.82 -4.10
N ALA A 60 -9.99 28.02 -3.48
CA ALA A 60 -10.39 28.26 -2.09
C ALA A 60 -9.24 28.05 -1.09
N LEU A 61 -8.38 27.07 -1.33
CA LEU A 61 -7.17 26.86 -0.53
C LEU A 61 -6.18 28.02 -0.72
N ALA A 62 -5.98 28.47 -1.95
CA ALA A 62 -5.13 29.60 -2.30
C ALA A 62 -5.56 30.89 -1.58
N GLU A 63 -6.86 31.23 -1.63
CA GLU A 63 -7.43 32.40 -0.96
C GLU A 63 -7.28 32.30 0.57
N LYS A 64 -7.54 31.13 1.14
CA LYS A 64 -7.52 30.93 2.59
C LYS A 64 -6.12 30.94 3.20
N TYR A 65 -5.16 30.29 2.54
CA TYR A 65 -3.81 30.10 3.06
C TYR A 65 -2.79 31.08 2.45
N GLY A 66 -3.20 31.94 1.51
CA GLY A 66 -2.39 33.05 1.01
C GLY A 66 -1.27 32.62 0.05
N PHE A 67 -1.56 31.73 -0.90
CA PHE A 67 -0.65 31.35 -1.98
C PHE A 67 -1.35 31.48 -3.35
N THR A 68 -0.61 31.38 -4.44
CA THR A 68 -1.18 31.36 -5.80
C THR A 68 -1.05 29.97 -6.43
N LEU A 69 -1.90 29.64 -7.40
CA LEU A 69 -1.80 28.35 -8.10
C LEU A 69 -0.52 28.21 -8.94
N ASP A 70 0.19 29.31 -9.15
CA ASP A 70 1.49 29.37 -9.82
C ASP A 70 2.68 29.32 -8.84
N THR A 71 2.42 29.32 -7.53
CA THR A 71 3.44 29.12 -6.49
C THR A 71 3.90 27.65 -6.51
N PRO A 72 5.22 27.36 -6.58
CA PRO A 72 5.75 26.01 -6.41
C PRO A 72 5.27 25.36 -5.11
N ILE A 73 4.98 24.05 -5.12
CA ILE A 73 4.49 23.34 -3.92
C ILE A 73 5.49 23.48 -2.76
N ALA A 74 6.80 23.41 -3.02
CA ALA A 74 7.86 23.53 -2.03
C ALA A 74 7.97 24.93 -1.40
N GLU A 75 7.45 25.97 -2.08
CA GLU A 75 7.46 27.36 -1.60
C GLU A 75 6.16 27.76 -0.90
N MET A 76 5.17 26.85 -0.84
CA MET A 76 3.91 27.11 -0.16
C MET A 76 4.11 27.24 1.36
N PRO A 77 3.22 27.98 2.05
CA PRO A 77 3.24 28.07 3.51
C PRO A 77 3.24 26.69 4.19
N ASP A 78 3.94 26.59 5.31
CA ASP A 78 4.06 25.35 6.08
C ASP A 78 2.70 24.72 6.38
N GLY A 79 2.60 23.41 6.15
CA GLY A 79 1.37 22.64 6.38
C GLY A 79 0.33 22.72 5.25
N VAL A 80 0.48 23.60 4.25
CA VAL A 80 -0.44 23.64 3.09
C VAL A 80 -0.34 22.36 2.26
N LYS A 81 0.87 21.82 2.05
CA LYS A 81 1.08 20.52 1.39
C LYS A 81 0.30 19.40 2.11
N ASP A 82 0.33 19.37 3.44
CA ASP A 82 -0.43 18.39 4.22
C ASP A 82 -1.94 18.59 4.11
N ILE A 83 -2.41 19.83 4.09
CA ILE A 83 -3.83 20.15 3.89
C ILE A 83 -4.29 19.74 2.48
N LEU A 84 -3.44 19.94 1.47
CA LEU A 84 -3.69 19.53 0.09
C LEU A 84 -3.87 18.00 -0.01
N LEU A 85 -2.97 17.25 0.62
CA LEU A 85 -2.95 15.78 0.57
C LEU A 85 -3.99 15.13 1.49
N TYR A 86 -4.09 15.57 2.75
CA TYR A 86 -4.85 14.90 3.81
C TYR A 86 -6.07 15.66 4.32
N GLY A 87 -6.29 16.87 3.79
CA GLY A 87 -7.47 17.67 4.02
C GLY A 87 -7.38 18.63 5.19
N SER A 88 -8.39 19.47 5.27
CA SER A 88 -8.61 20.54 6.25
C SER A 88 -8.96 20.10 7.68
N LYS A 89 -8.90 18.80 7.99
CA LYS A 89 -9.24 18.22 9.32
C LYS A 89 -10.59 18.69 9.90
N GLY A 90 -11.57 18.94 9.03
CA GLY A 90 -12.93 19.36 9.41
C GLY A 90 -13.15 20.88 9.39
N GLU A 91 -12.10 21.67 9.20
CA GLU A 91 -12.22 23.10 8.99
C GLU A 91 -12.90 23.39 7.64
N LYS A 92 -13.90 24.26 7.64
CA LYS A 92 -14.64 24.54 6.41
C LYS A 92 -13.83 25.43 5.47
N LEU A 93 -13.96 25.13 4.18
CA LEU A 93 -13.50 25.97 3.09
C LEU A 93 -14.71 26.53 2.37
N ASP A 94 -14.67 27.85 2.14
CA ASP A 94 -15.69 28.54 1.37
C ASP A 94 -15.37 28.35 -0.11
N LEU A 95 -16.25 27.63 -0.79
CA LEU A 95 -16.11 27.26 -2.18
C LEU A 95 -17.04 28.12 -3.01
N SER A 96 -16.48 28.77 -4.03
CA SER A 96 -17.23 29.46 -5.06
C SER A 96 -16.98 28.79 -6.41
N TYR A 97 -18.04 28.55 -7.16
CA TYR A 97 -17.93 28.17 -8.55
C TYR A 97 -18.76 29.11 -9.40
N GLU A 98 -18.21 29.46 -10.55
CA GLU A 98 -18.90 30.18 -11.60
C GLU A 98 -18.80 29.33 -12.85
N ARG A 99 -19.95 29.00 -13.44
CA ARG A 99 -20.01 28.33 -14.74
C ARG A 99 -20.73 29.23 -15.72
N GLU A 100 -20.00 29.64 -16.74
CA GLU A 100 -20.58 30.31 -17.89
C GLU A 100 -21.06 29.26 -18.89
N ARG A 101 -22.36 29.24 -19.16
CA ARG A 101 -22.92 28.60 -20.35
C ARG A 101 -23.33 29.69 -21.34
N LYS A 102 -23.37 29.33 -22.64
CA LYS A 102 -23.68 30.23 -23.76
C LYS A 102 -24.85 31.21 -23.53
N ASN A 103 -25.82 30.88 -22.67
CA ASN A 103 -27.00 31.72 -22.37
C ASN A 103 -27.30 31.88 -20.86
N SER A 104 -26.41 31.47 -19.94
CA SER A 104 -26.61 31.68 -18.50
C SER A 104 -25.32 31.54 -17.69
N SER A 105 -25.11 32.46 -16.75
CA SER A 105 -24.09 32.37 -15.71
C SER A 105 -24.71 31.77 -14.46
N PHE A 106 -24.19 30.62 -14.01
CA PHE A 106 -24.61 30.01 -12.75
C PHE A 106 -23.45 30.12 -11.75
N ALA A 107 -23.67 30.90 -10.70
CA ALA A 107 -22.73 31.13 -9.62
C ALA A 107 -23.30 30.64 -8.29
N GLY A 108 -22.51 29.92 -7.51
CA GLY A 108 -22.92 29.40 -6.21
C GLY A 108 -21.79 29.44 -5.21
N LYS A 109 -22.13 29.75 -3.94
CA LYS A 109 -21.23 29.68 -2.79
C LYS A 109 -21.73 28.62 -1.81
N PHE A 110 -20.84 27.77 -1.34
CA PHE A 110 -21.14 26.82 -0.29
C PHE A 110 -19.89 26.50 0.52
N SER A 111 -20.08 26.05 1.76
CA SER A 111 -18.99 25.82 2.69
C SER A 111 -18.93 24.36 3.07
N ARG A 112 -17.79 23.70 2.84
CA ARG A 112 -17.56 22.29 3.21
C ARG A 112 -16.11 22.05 3.60
N PRO A 113 -15.83 21.07 4.46
CA PRO A 113 -14.46 20.65 4.69
C PRO A 113 -13.88 20.07 3.41
N PHE A 114 -12.59 20.34 3.20
CA PHE A 114 -11.80 19.66 2.18
C PHE A 114 -11.23 18.37 2.77
N GLU A 115 -11.50 17.24 2.10
CA GLU A 115 -11.09 15.92 2.57
C GLU A 115 -9.62 15.59 2.25
N GLY A 116 -9.01 16.26 1.27
CA GLY A 116 -7.65 15.97 0.81
C GLY A 116 -7.62 15.04 -0.40
N ILE A 117 -6.59 15.18 -1.23
CA ILE A 117 -6.42 14.38 -2.45
C ILE A 117 -6.27 12.89 -2.11
N CYS A 118 -5.42 12.53 -1.15
CA CYS A 118 -5.17 11.13 -0.79
C CYS A 118 -6.45 10.44 -0.31
N LYS A 119 -7.16 11.06 0.65
CA LYS A 119 -8.41 10.50 1.18
C LYS A 119 -9.51 10.40 0.13
N ASN A 120 -9.56 11.36 -0.80
CA ASN A 120 -10.50 11.30 -1.92
C ASN A 120 -10.22 10.07 -2.81
N LEU A 121 -8.95 9.85 -3.16
CA LEU A 121 -8.53 8.74 -4.01
C LEU A 121 -8.72 7.39 -3.32
N GLU A 122 -8.35 7.28 -2.05
CA GLU A 122 -8.62 6.08 -1.22
C GLU A 122 -10.11 5.75 -1.21
N ARG A 123 -10.97 6.72 -0.88
CA ARG A 123 -12.43 6.50 -0.89
C ARG A 123 -12.92 6.09 -2.28
N ARG A 124 -12.51 6.79 -3.34
CA ARG A 124 -12.90 6.48 -4.72
C ARG A 124 -12.46 5.06 -5.13
N TYR A 125 -11.29 4.63 -4.70
CA TYR A 125 -10.78 3.28 -4.96
C TYR A 125 -11.69 2.20 -4.33
N PHE A 126 -12.08 2.40 -3.07
CA PHE A 126 -12.96 1.46 -2.36
C PHE A 126 -14.41 1.48 -2.85
N GLU A 127 -14.94 2.65 -3.20
CA GLU A 127 -16.35 2.81 -3.60
C GLU A 127 -16.59 2.49 -5.09
N THR A 128 -15.60 2.68 -5.95
CA THR A 128 -15.78 2.46 -7.39
C THR A 128 -15.95 0.98 -7.72
N GLN A 129 -16.86 0.71 -8.67
CA GLN A 129 -17.07 -0.60 -9.29
C GLN A 129 -16.42 -0.70 -10.68
N SER A 130 -15.85 0.39 -11.19
CA SER A 130 -15.21 0.43 -12.52
C SER A 130 -13.77 -0.06 -12.44
N PRO A 131 -13.39 -1.14 -13.17
CA PRO A 131 -12.00 -1.61 -13.22
C PRO A 131 -11.03 -0.58 -13.79
N ALA A 132 -11.45 0.17 -14.81
CA ALA A 132 -10.62 1.21 -15.42
C ALA A 132 -10.31 2.34 -14.42
N MET A 133 -11.31 2.78 -13.65
CA MET A 133 -11.12 3.80 -12.62
C MET A 133 -10.23 3.28 -11.47
N ARG A 134 -10.32 1.99 -11.12
CA ARG A 134 -9.40 1.41 -10.14
C ARG A 134 -7.98 1.45 -10.65
N ALA A 135 -7.74 0.95 -11.87
CA ALA A 135 -6.41 0.94 -12.46
C ALA A 135 -5.79 2.34 -12.53
N GLU A 136 -6.55 3.37 -12.93
CA GLU A 136 -6.07 4.76 -12.92
C GLU A 136 -5.69 5.27 -11.52
N ILE A 137 -6.43 4.86 -10.48
CA ILE A 137 -6.09 5.26 -9.10
C ILE A 137 -4.88 4.47 -8.61
N GLU A 138 -4.73 3.20 -8.98
CA GLU A 138 -3.59 2.36 -8.61
C GLU A 138 -2.25 2.94 -9.11
N GLU A 139 -2.25 3.75 -10.17
CA GLU A 139 -1.06 4.47 -10.67
C GLU A 139 -0.45 5.44 -9.63
N CYS A 140 -1.26 5.93 -8.68
CA CYS A 140 -0.79 6.79 -7.58
C CYS A 140 -0.75 6.07 -6.22
N MET A 141 -0.76 4.74 -6.24
CA MET A 141 -0.66 3.94 -5.03
C MET A 141 0.65 3.17 -4.99
N SER A 142 1.14 2.92 -3.79
CA SER A 142 2.30 2.08 -3.54
C SER A 142 1.97 0.95 -2.57
N GLU A 143 2.73 -0.13 -2.71
CA GLU A 143 2.63 -1.29 -1.85
C GLU A 143 3.35 -0.99 -0.54
N VAL A 144 2.61 -1.00 0.56
CA VAL A 144 3.15 -0.82 1.91
C VAL A 144 3.06 -2.13 2.65
N THR A 145 4.12 -2.50 3.37
CA THR A 145 4.10 -3.68 4.25
C THR A 145 2.93 -3.58 5.23
N CYS A 146 2.15 -4.64 5.36
CA CYS A 146 0.98 -4.65 6.23
C CYS A 146 1.41 -4.35 7.68
N PRO A 147 0.87 -3.31 8.34
CA PRO A 147 1.30 -2.92 9.67
C PRO A 147 0.85 -3.91 10.76
N GLU A 148 -0.11 -4.80 10.46
CA GLU A 148 -0.64 -5.74 11.45
C GLU A 148 0.13 -7.07 11.48
N CYS A 149 0.52 -7.60 10.32
CA CYS A 149 1.30 -8.84 10.22
C CYS A 149 2.75 -8.60 9.83
N HIS A 150 3.16 -7.37 9.58
CA HIS A 150 4.53 -7.00 9.21
C HIS A 150 5.07 -7.81 8.01
N GLY A 151 4.22 -8.06 7.02
CA GLY A 151 4.59 -8.88 5.85
C GLY A 151 4.41 -10.39 6.02
N GLN A 152 4.11 -10.89 7.23
CA GLN A 152 4.06 -12.32 7.53
C GLN A 152 2.77 -13.02 7.10
N ARG A 153 1.79 -12.27 6.58
CA ARG A 153 0.56 -12.76 5.92
C ARG A 153 -0.42 -13.55 6.82
N LEU A 154 -0.04 -13.85 8.05
CA LEU A 154 -0.79 -14.72 8.95
C LEU A 154 -1.39 -13.95 10.13
N ARG A 155 -2.41 -14.55 10.76
CA ARG A 155 -2.96 -14.07 12.02
C ARG A 155 -1.96 -14.22 13.17
N LYS A 156 -2.12 -13.37 14.19
CA LYS A 156 -1.28 -13.38 15.39
C LYS A 156 -1.31 -14.72 16.11
N GLU A 157 -2.45 -15.41 16.14
CA GLU A 157 -2.59 -16.73 16.77
C GLU A 157 -1.78 -17.80 16.03
N ALA A 158 -1.73 -17.73 14.69
CA ALA A 158 -0.92 -18.65 13.90
C ALA A 158 0.59 -18.37 14.08
N LEU A 159 0.96 -17.09 14.22
CA LEU A 159 2.34 -16.65 14.45
C LEU A 159 2.81 -16.89 15.89
N ALA A 160 1.90 -17.12 16.83
CA ALA A 160 2.22 -17.47 18.21
C ALA A 160 2.64 -18.94 18.37
N VAL A 161 2.33 -19.81 17.40
CA VAL A 161 2.77 -21.20 17.40
C VAL A 161 4.21 -21.28 16.92
N THR A 162 5.07 -21.88 17.74
CA THR A 162 6.50 -21.99 17.45
C THR A 162 6.98 -23.43 17.43
N VAL A 163 8.00 -23.70 16.62
CA VAL A 163 8.79 -24.94 16.62
C VAL A 163 10.25 -24.51 16.74
N GLY A 164 11.03 -25.10 17.64
CA GLY A 164 12.43 -24.69 17.86
C GLY A 164 12.58 -23.19 18.23
N GLY A 165 11.58 -22.61 18.89
CA GLY A 165 11.59 -21.20 19.30
C GLY A 165 11.24 -20.17 18.22
N ILE A 166 10.95 -20.58 16.99
CA ILE A 166 10.55 -19.68 15.90
C ILE A 166 9.18 -20.03 15.34
N ASN A 167 8.48 -19.04 14.77
CA ASN A 167 7.19 -19.27 14.12
C ASN A 167 7.35 -19.63 12.63
N ILE A 168 6.24 -20.05 12.02
CA ILE A 168 6.23 -20.51 10.62
C ILE A 168 6.68 -19.42 9.62
N ALA A 169 6.34 -18.15 9.87
CA ALA A 169 6.74 -17.06 8.99
C ALA A 169 8.26 -16.86 9.04
N ARG A 170 8.86 -16.91 10.22
CA ARG A 170 10.32 -16.79 10.38
C ARG A 170 11.06 -17.92 9.67
N MET A 171 10.55 -19.15 9.74
CA MET A 171 11.09 -20.27 8.96
C MET A 171 10.94 -20.02 7.44
N GLY A 172 9.84 -19.41 7.00
CA GLY A 172 9.64 -19.03 5.62
C GLY A 172 10.62 -17.96 5.11
N ASP A 173 11.01 -17.03 5.98
CA ASP A 173 11.94 -15.93 5.66
C ASP A 173 13.41 -16.34 5.67
N MET A 174 13.74 -17.51 6.22
CA MET A 174 15.08 -18.08 6.13
C MET A 174 15.41 -18.44 4.67
N SER A 175 16.66 -18.21 4.29
CA SER A 175 17.20 -18.83 3.07
C SER A 175 17.12 -20.35 3.17
N VAL A 176 17.12 -21.05 2.05
CA VAL A 176 17.10 -22.52 2.02
C VAL A 176 18.28 -23.11 2.81
N ILE A 177 19.47 -22.48 2.82
CA ILE A 177 20.60 -22.93 3.65
C ILE A 177 20.23 -22.84 5.14
N GLU A 178 19.80 -21.67 5.60
CA GLU A 178 19.42 -21.45 7.00
C GLU A 178 18.27 -22.37 7.44
N ALA A 179 17.31 -22.59 6.55
CA ALA A 179 16.20 -23.52 6.78
C ALA A 179 16.67 -24.97 6.94
N ILE A 180 17.66 -25.42 6.15
CA ILE A 180 18.27 -26.75 6.30
C ILE A 180 18.95 -26.86 7.67
N GLU A 181 19.79 -25.89 8.01
CA GLU A 181 20.53 -25.85 9.28
C GLU A 181 19.56 -25.87 10.47
N PHE A 182 18.50 -25.07 10.41
CA PHE A 182 17.46 -25.05 11.43
C PHE A 182 16.82 -26.43 11.62
N VAL A 183 16.38 -27.08 10.53
CA VAL A 183 15.72 -28.39 10.60
C VAL A 183 16.69 -29.51 11.02
N GLU A 184 17.99 -29.37 10.76
CA GLU A 184 19.03 -30.29 11.23
C GLU A 184 19.33 -30.11 12.73
N SER A 185 19.29 -28.88 13.23
CA SER A 185 19.52 -28.54 14.65
C SER A 185 18.30 -28.77 15.56
N LEU A 186 17.14 -29.13 15.00
CA LEU A 186 15.90 -29.17 15.74
C LEU A 186 15.88 -30.33 16.75
N GLU A 187 15.89 -29.99 18.04
CA GLU A 187 15.71 -30.94 19.12
C GLU A 187 14.22 -31.17 19.38
N LEU A 188 13.79 -32.43 19.28
CA LEU A 188 12.42 -32.85 19.50
C LEU A 188 12.35 -33.88 20.61
N SER A 189 11.27 -33.84 21.39
CA SER A 189 10.97 -34.94 22.31
C SER A 189 10.69 -36.23 21.54
N GLU A 190 10.81 -37.38 22.21
CA GLU A 190 10.55 -38.69 21.60
C GLU A 190 9.16 -38.77 20.94
N LYS A 191 8.14 -38.19 21.59
CA LYS A 191 6.76 -38.16 21.06
C LYS A 191 6.65 -37.31 19.80
N GLU A 192 7.23 -36.12 19.81
CA GLU A 192 7.22 -35.23 18.64
C GLU A 192 7.97 -35.85 17.48
N HIS A 193 9.13 -36.46 17.75
CA HIS A 193 9.91 -37.16 16.74
C HIS A 193 9.11 -38.28 16.07
N ILE A 194 8.42 -39.14 16.84
CA ILE A 194 7.60 -40.22 16.29
C ILE A 194 6.52 -39.68 15.34
N ILE A 195 5.90 -38.54 15.67
CA ILE A 195 4.83 -37.94 14.87
C ILE A 195 5.39 -37.21 13.64
N ALA A 196 6.49 -36.48 13.81
CA ALA A 196 7.03 -35.56 12.81
C ALA A 196 8.08 -36.17 11.88
N ASP A 197 8.63 -37.36 12.17
CA ASP A 197 9.75 -37.98 11.43
C ASP A 197 9.53 -37.97 9.91
N ARG A 198 8.35 -38.40 9.44
CA ARG A 198 8.02 -38.43 8.01
C ARG A 198 7.96 -37.02 7.41
N ILE A 199 7.44 -36.05 8.14
CA ILE A 199 7.30 -34.66 7.69
C ILE A 199 8.68 -34.00 7.60
N ILE A 200 9.53 -34.21 8.61
CA ILE A 200 10.89 -33.66 8.65
C ILE A 200 11.74 -34.25 7.51
N LYS A 201 11.62 -35.55 7.25
CA LYS A 201 12.29 -36.19 6.10
C LYS A 201 11.90 -35.55 4.76
N GLU A 202 10.60 -35.30 4.56
CA GLU A 202 10.11 -34.65 3.33
C GLU A 202 10.60 -33.20 3.20
N ILE A 203 10.59 -32.43 4.29
CA ILE A 203 11.12 -31.06 4.32
C ILE A 203 12.60 -31.06 3.95
N LYS A 204 13.42 -31.91 4.60
CA LYS A 204 14.85 -32.04 4.31
C LYS A 204 15.10 -32.42 2.85
N ALA A 205 14.32 -33.36 2.30
CA ALA A 205 14.45 -33.78 0.91
C ALA A 205 14.19 -32.62 -0.08
N ARG A 206 13.14 -31.82 0.14
CA ARG A 206 12.80 -30.68 -0.74
C ARG A 206 13.80 -29.55 -0.64
N LEU A 207 14.21 -29.19 0.58
CA LEU A 207 15.24 -28.17 0.78
C LEU A 207 16.58 -28.62 0.18
N GLY A 208 16.95 -29.89 0.37
CA GLY A 208 18.13 -30.48 -0.25
C GLY A 208 18.08 -30.45 -1.77
N PHE A 209 16.91 -30.70 -2.37
CA PHE A 209 16.72 -30.54 -3.81
C PHE A 209 16.96 -29.10 -4.26
N LEU A 210 16.34 -28.10 -3.61
CA LEU A 210 16.55 -26.68 -3.90
C LEU A 210 18.03 -26.29 -3.82
N LYS A 211 18.75 -26.81 -2.82
CA LYS A 211 20.20 -26.62 -2.69
C LYS A 211 20.98 -27.25 -3.84
N ASN A 212 20.63 -28.46 -4.26
CA ASN A 212 21.32 -29.15 -5.35
C ASN A 212 21.14 -28.46 -6.71
N VAL A 213 20.01 -27.78 -6.94
CA VAL A 213 19.76 -27.02 -8.17
C VAL A 213 20.28 -25.58 -8.11
N GLY A 214 20.95 -25.17 -7.02
CA GLY A 214 21.58 -23.85 -6.92
C GLY A 214 20.69 -22.73 -6.36
N LEU A 215 19.51 -23.04 -5.83
CA LEU A 215 18.55 -22.05 -5.31
C LEU A 215 18.69 -21.81 -3.79
N GLN A 216 19.82 -22.20 -3.20
CA GLN A 216 19.98 -22.22 -1.75
C GLN A 216 19.95 -20.82 -1.07
N TYR A 217 20.18 -19.76 -1.84
CA TYR A 217 20.18 -18.37 -1.36
C TYR A 217 18.77 -17.75 -1.25
N LEU A 218 17.75 -18.43 -1.79
CA LEU A 218 16.37 -17.95 -1.77
C LEU A 218 15.68 -18.26 -0.46
N SER A 219 14.76 -17.39 -0.04
CA SER A 219 13.82 -17.70 1.03
C SER A 219 12.57 -18.38 0.48
N LEU A 220 11.89 -19.16 1.33
CA LEU A 220 10.62 -19.80 0.98
C LEU A 220 9.46 -18.80 0.90
N SER A 221 9.61 -17.62 1.51
CA SER A 221 8.64 -16.52 1.49
C SER A 221 8.75 -15.62 0.25
N ARG A 222 9.80 -15.78 -0.59
CA ARG A 222 10.00 -14.96 -1.78
C ARG A 222 8.81 -15.09 -2.73
N GLY A 223 8.29 -13.94 -3.18
CA GLY A 223 7.16 -13.89 -4.10
C GLY A 223 7.51 -14.53 -5.44
N ALA A 224 6.72 -15.51 -5.89
CA ALA A 224 6.99 -16.26 -7.12
C ALA A 224 7.13 -15.36 -8.37
N ALA A 225 6.36 -14.27 -8.45
CA ALA A 225 6.43 -13.31 -9.55
C ALA A 225 7.75 -12.54 -9.63
N THR A 226 8.58 -12.58 -8.59
CA THR A 226 9.90 -11.94 -8.53
C THR A 226 11.04 -12.87 -8.94
N LEU A 227 10.76 -14.14 -9.20
CA LEU A 227 11.74 -15.11 -9.66
C LEU A 227 12.07 -14.86 -11.13
N SER A 228 13.35 -14.94 -11.48
CA SER A 228 13.80 -14.95 -12.86
C SER A 228 13.40 -16.24 -13.57
N GLY A 229 13.44 -16.23 -14.90
CA GLY A 229 13.09 -17.40 -15.71
C GLY A 229 14.00 -18.61 -15.50
N GLY A 230 15.21 -18.44 -14.94
CA GLY A 230 16.08 -19.55 -14.56
C GLY A 230 15.84 -20.07 -13.14
N GLU A 231 15.12 -19.31 -12.30
CA GLU A 231 14.76 -19.69 -10.94
C GLU A 231 13.37 -20.36 -10.84
N SER A 232 12.50 -20.15 -11.84
CA SER A 232 11.14 -20.72 -11.93
C SER A 232 11.13 -22.13 -12.51
#